data_AF-A0A2M9MJ27-F1
#
_entry.id   AF-A0A2M9MJ27-F1
#
_cell.length_a   1.000
_cell.length_b   1.000
_cell.length_c   1.000
_cell.angle_alpha   90.00
_cell.angle_beta   90.00
_cell.angle_gamma   90.00
#
_symmetry.space_group_name_H-M   'P 1'
#
loop_
_entity.id
_entity.type
_entity.pdbx_description
1 polymer ?
#
loop_
_entity_poly.entity_id
_entity_poly.type
_entity_poly.pdbx_seq_one_letter_code
_entity_poly.pdbx_strand_id
1 'polypeptide(L)'
;MIRALSLEDRDTVQQIWSLQHMAYPLEAELIGFSEIPPLQDTFDTIRASGETFFGYINEEGDLIGAIAVEPEQEQVTISRMMVHPGHFRKGIAGTLIRHVLECYKEAPMFVVSTGTRNTPAVTLYEKFGFVKNHAFEVAPGVELTEFHLHIH
;
A
#
# COMPACT_ATOMS: atom_id res chain seq x y z
N MET A 1 -1.36 13.03 -11.18
CA MET A 1 0.12 13.08 -11.07
C MET A 1 0.57 12.43 -9.77
N ILE A 2 1.77 11.83 -9.72
CA ILE A 2 2.33 11.32 -8.45
C ILE A 2 3.05 12.43 -7.71
N ARG A 3 2.90 12.49 -6.38
CA ARG A 3 3.60 13.41 -5.48
C ARG A 3 4.04 12.69 -4.21
N ALA A 4 5.19 13.07 -3.64
CA ALA A 4 5.50 12.72 -2.25
C ALA A 4 4.52 13.43 -1.31
N LEU A 5 4.07 12.74 -0.27
CA LEU A 5 3.11 13.25 0.70
C LEU A 5 3.82 13.58 2.01
N SER A 6 3.69 14.82 2.48
CA SER A 6 4.30 15.24 3.75
C SER A 6 3.40 14.87 4.92
N LEU A 7 3.92 14.08 5.86
CA LEU A 7 3.22 13.74 7.10
C LEU A 7 3.23 14.87 8.14
N GLU A 8 3.99 15.94 7.90
CA GLU A 8 3.94 17.16 8.71
C GLU A 8 2.73 18.05 8.36
N ASP A 9 2.20 17.90 7.14
CA ASP A 9 1.02 18.62 6.67
C ASP A 9 -0.26 17.92 7.13
N ARG A 10 -1.06 18.64 7.93
CA ARG A 10 -2.30 18.14 8.50
C ARG A 10 -3.32 17.77 7.42
N ASP A 11 -3.41 18.55 6.34
CA ASP A 11 -4.39 18.31 5.29
C ASP A 11 -4.03 17.03 4.52
N THR A 12 -2.74 16.83 4.23
CA THR A 12 -2.22 15.59 3.67
C THR A 12 -2.52 14.37 4.55
N VAL A 13 -2.23 14.45 5.86
CA VAL A 13 -2.54 13.34 6.80
C VAL A 13 -4.04 13.05 6.85
N GLN A 14 -4.88 14.09 6.82
CA GLN A 14 -6.33 13.93 6.77
C GLN A 14 -6.79 13.22 5.49
N GLN A 15 -6.22 13.56 4.34
CA GLN A 15 -6.52 12.89 3.06
C GLN A 15 -6.07 11.43 3.07
N ILE A 16 -4.88 11.12 3.59
CA ILE A 16 -4.38 9.74 3.73
C ILE A 16 -5.34 8.93 4.62
N TRP A 17 -5.68 9.45 5.81
CA TRP A 17 -6.58 8.80 6.74
C TRP A 17 -7.98 8.55 6.12
N SER A 18 -8.50 9.54 5.39
CA SER A 18 -9.80 9.41 4.71
C SER A 18 -9.75 8.34 3.63
N LEU A 19 -8.70 8.33 2.80
CA LEU A 19 -8.50 7.33 1.76
C LEU A 19 -8.37 5.92 2.34
N GLN A 20 -7.64 5.78 3.44
CA GLN A 20 -7.48 4.54 4.19
C GLN A 20 -8.83 3.99 4.67
N HIS A 21 -9.67 4.83 5.26
CA HIS A 21 -11.00 4.46 5.73
C HIS A 21 -12.01 4.16 4.61
N MET A 22 -11.70 4.55 3.37
CA MET A 22 -12.51 4.16 2.20
C MET A 22 -12.02 2.87 1.54
N ALA A 23 -10.70 2.64 1.50
CA ALA A 23 -10.10 1.54 0.75
C ALA A 23 -10.09 0.22 1.54
N TYR A 24 -9.59 0.25 2.79
CA TYR A 24 -9.34 -0.95 3.58
C TYR A 24 -10.59 -1.71 4.07
N PRO A 25 -11.78 -1.11 4.24
CA PRO A 25 -12.98 -1.90 4.57
C PRO A 25 -13.31 -2.95 3.51
N LEU A 26 -13.04 -2.66 2.23
CA LEU A 26 -13.24 -3.62 1.14
C LEU A 26 -12.26 -4.78 1.22
N GLU A 27 -11.02 -4.51 1.61
CA GLU A 27 -10.03 -5.57 1.86
C GLU A 27 -10.44 -6.41 3.07
N ALA A 28 -10.81 -5.77 4.18
CA ALA A 28 -11.28 -6.43 5.40
C ALA A 28 -12.46 -7.37 5.14
N GLU A 29 -13.42 -6.96 4.32
CA GLU A 29 -14.55 -7.79 3.91
C GLU A 29 -14.09 -9.01 3.09
N LEU A 30 -13.19 -8.81 2.11
CA LEU A 30 -12.66 -9.88 1.27
C LEU A 30 -11.89 -10.95 2.07
N ILE A 31 -11.13 -10.52 3.08
CA ILE A 31 -10.32 -11.42 3.90
C ILE A 31 -11.06 -11.90 5.16
N GLY A 32 -12.23 -11.34 5.47
CA GLY A 32 -13.01 -11.67 6.66
C GLY A 32 -12.38 -11.22 7.98
N PHE A 33 -11.59 -10.14 7.97
CA PHE A 33 -10.83 -9.66 9.13
C PHE A 33 -10.81 -8.13 9.19
N SER A 34 -11.46 -7.57 10.21
CA SER A 34 -11.64 -6.12 10.37
C SER A 34 -10.59 -5.46 11.25
N GLU A 35 -9.78 -6.22 11.99
CA GLU A 35 -8.74 -5.70 12.89
C GLU A 35 -7.40 -5.48 12.15
N ILE A 36 -7.48 -5.01 10.90
CA ILE A 36 -6.30 -4.65 10.12
C ILE A 36 -5.73 -3.32 10.64
N PRO A 37 -4.40 -3.20 10.83
CA PRO A 37 -3.78 -2.01 11.43
C PRO A 37 -4.20 -0.68 10.79
N PRO A 38 -4.33 -0.57 9.44
CA PRO A 38 -4.80 0.65 8.79
C PRO A 38 -6.18 1.15 9.26
N LEU A 39 -7.10 0.26 9.66
CA LEU A 39 -8.42 0.67 10.17
C LEU A 39 -8.39 1.13 11.63
N GLN A 40 -7.28 0.92 12.34
CA GLN A 40 -7.08 1.35 13.72
C GLN A 40 -6.25 2.64 13.83
N ASP A 41 -5.70 3.11 12.71
CA ASP A 41 -4.88 4.31 12.68
C ASP A 41 -5.66 5.59 13.01
N THR A 42 -4.97 6.47 13.70
CA THR A 42 -5.37 7.85 13.94
C THR A 42 -4.49 8.79 13.12
N PHE A 43 -4.83 10.08 13.12
CA PHE A 43 -3.95 11.08 12.52
C PHE A 43 -2.54 11.07 13.15
N ASP A 44 -2.46 10.84 14.47
CA ASP A 44 -1.19 10.85 15.19
C ASP A 44 -0.34 9.62 14.85
N THR A 45 -0.94 8.43 14.70
CA THR A 45 -0.19 7.23 14.32
C THR A 45 0.32 7.31 12.89
N ILE A 46 -0.49 7.82 11.95
CA ILE A 46 -0.06 8.05 10.56
C ILE A 46 1.10 9.03 10.55
N ARG A 47 0.99 10.15 11.27
CA ARG A 47 2.03 11.18 11.33
C ARG A 47 3.34 10.66 11.93
N ALA A 48 3.25 9.77 12.93
CA ALA A 48 4.41 9.20 13.61
C ALA A 48 4.93 7.89 12.98
N SER A 49 4.33 7.43 11.87
CA SER A 49 4.63 6.12 11.28
C SER A 49 6.09 5.96 10.83
N GLY A 50 6.74 7.05 10.40
CA GLY A 50 8.08 7.00 9.79
C GLY A 50 8.07 6.46 8.35
N GLU A 51 6.91 6.12 7.80
CA GLU A 51 6.75 5.63 6.44
C GLU A 51 6.92 6.76 5.41
N THR A 52 7.43 6.43 4.22
CA THR A 52 7.47 7.37 3.09
C THR A 52 6.24 7.18 2.20
N PHE A 53 5.41 8.21 2.08
CA PHE A 53 4.17 8.15 1.29
C PHE A 53 4.30 8.84 -0.08
N PHE A 54 3.73 8.20 -1.10
CA PHE A 54 3.50 8.78 -2.43
C PHE A 54 2.02 8.71 -2.80
N GLY A 55 1.47 9.81 -3.30
CA GLY A 55 0.06 9.96 -3.65
C GLY A 55 -0.17 10.18 -5.13
N TYR A 56 -1.22 9.55 -5.68
CA TYR A 56 -1.79 9.88 -6.98
C TYR A 56 -2.85 10.96 -6.79
N ILE A 57 -2.54 12.17 -7.26
CA ILE A 57 -3.44 13.32 -7.21
C ILE A 57 -4.16 13.47 -8.57
N ASN A 58 -5.49 13.60 -8.57
CA ASN A 58 -6.26 13.86 -9.80
C ASN A 58 -6.11 15.32 -10.27
N GLU A 59 -6.82 15.69 -11.34
CA GLU A 59 -6.79 17.07 -11.89
C GLU A 59 -7.49 18.09 -10.98
N GLU A 60 -8.41 17.63 -10.12
CA GLU A 60 -9.16 18.45 -9.17
C GLU A 60 -8.37 18.72 -7.87
N GLY A 61 -7.26 18.02 -7.66
CA GLY A 61 -6.40 18.16 -6.50
C GLY A 61 -6.61 17.11 -5.40
N ASP A 62 -7.48 16.13 -5.62
CA ASP A 62 -7.79 15.09 -4.63
C ASP A 62 -6.79 13.94 -4.65
N LEU A 63 -6.48 13.41 -3.46
CA LEU A 63 -5.74 12.17 -3.28
C LEU A 63 -6.63 10.95 -3.59
N ILE A 64 -6.41 10.34 -4.77
CA ILE A 64 -7.20 9.20 -5.25
C ILE A 64 -6.50 7.85 -5.03
N GLY A 65 -5.19 7.86 -4.78
CA GLY A 65 -4.45 6.65 -4.42
C GLY A 65 -3.20 7.00 -3.65
N ALA A 66 -2.72 6.09 -2.81
CA ALA A 66 -1.50 6.26 -2.03
C ALA A 66 -0.77 4.93 -1.91
N ILE A 67 0.56 5.00 -1.92
CA ILE A 67 1.46 3.89 -1.58
C ILE A 67 2.40 4.40 -0.47
N ALA A 68 2.63 3.58 0.54
CA ALA A 68 3.63 3.84 1.57
C ALA A 68 4.72 2.78 1.51
N VAL A 69 5.94 3.20 1.80
CA VAL A 69 7.10 2.32 1.85
C VAL A 69 7.97 2.59 3.06
N GLU A 70 8.63 1.53 3.51
CA GLU A 70 9.62 1.52 4.57
C GLU A 70 10.95 1.03 3.97
N PRO A 71 11.87 1.94 3.59
CA PRO A 71 13.16 1.55 3.07
C PRO A 71 14.10 1.11 4.20
N GLU A 72 14.73 -0.05 3.99
CA GLU A 72 15.74 -0.63 4.87
C GLU A 72 17.08 -0.76 4.12
N GLN A 73 18.13 -1.28 4.78
CA GLN A 73 19.46 -1.40 4.16
C GLN A 73 19.48 -2.33 2.93
N GLU A 74 18.69 -3.41 2.95
CA GLU A 74 18.73 -4.47 1.93
C GLU A 74 17.39 -4.68 1.21
N GLN A 75 16.36 -3.91 1.55
CA GLN A 75 15.04 -4.07 0.95
C GLN A 75 14.20 -2.79 1.07
N VAL A 76 13.13 -2.72 0.28
CA VAL A 76 12.06 -1.74 0.46
C VAL A 76 10.74 -2.48 0.65
N THR A 77 10.13 -2.28 1.81
CA THR A 77 8.84 -2.86 2.13
C THR A 77 7.73 -1.93 1.65
N ILE A 78 6.81 -2.41 0.83
CA ILE A 78 5.55 -1.72 0.53
C ILE A 78 4.59 -2.02 1.68
N SER A 79 4.47 -1.07 2.60
CA SER A 79 3.68 -1.21 3.82
C SER A 79 2.19 -0.94 3.60
N ARG A 80 1.85 -0.09 2.62
CA ARG A 80 0.45 0.28 2.32
C ARG A 80 0.21 0.45 0.83
N MET A 81 -0.97 0.03 0.38
CA MET A 81 -1.48 0.30 -0.97
C MET A 81 -2.96 0.64 -0.89
N MET A 82 -3.32 1.86 -1.26
CA MET A 82 -4.70 2.36 -1.19
C MET A 82 -5.08 2.98 -2.53
N VAL A 83 -6.29 2.66 -3.01
CA VAL A 83 -6.91 3.37 -4.12
C VAL A 83 -8.36 3.66 -3.73
N HIS A 84 -8.86 4.84 -4.10
CA HIS A 84 -10.24 5.20 -3.85
C HIS A 84 -11.16 4.22 -4.60
N PRO A 85 -12.18 3.61 -3.94
CA PRO A 85 -13.03 2.59 -4.56
C PRO A 85 -13.70 3.04 -5.87
N GLY A 86 -14.20 4.29 -5.93
CA GLY A 86 -14.75 4.91 -7.14
C GLY A 86 -13.75 5.09 -8.32
N HIS A 87 -12.46 4.80 -8.11
CA HIS A 87 -11.39 4.94 -9.10
C HIS A 87 -10.62 3.62 -9.33
N PHE A 88 -11.15 2.48 -8.86
CA PHE A 88 -10.60 1.17 -9.17
C PHE A 88 -10.56 0.87 -10.67
N ARG A 89 -9.66 -0.04 -11.05
CA ARG A 89 -9.43 -0.51 -12.44
C ARG A 89 -9.00 0.58 -13.43
N LYS A 90 -8.58 1.76 -12.95
CA LYS A 90 -8.01 2.85 -13.76
C LYS A 90 -6.46 2.84 -13.83
N GLY A 91 -5.82 1.77 -13.35
CA GLY A 91 -4.34 1.63 -13.39
C GLY A 91 -3.57 2.45 -12.35
N ILE A 92 -4.25 3.00 -11.33
CA ILE A 92 -3.66 3.87 -10.29
C ILE A 92 -2.62 3.12 -9.46
N ALA A 93 -2.99 1.97 -8.87
CA ALA A 93 -2.07 1.16 -8.05
C ALA A 93 -0.81 0.76 -8.83
N GLY A 94 -0.95 0.33 -10.09
CA GLY A 94 0.19 0.03 -10.94
C GLY A 94 1.03 1.26 -11.31
N THR A 95 0.47 2.46 -11.29
CA THR A 95 1.25 3.70 -11.47
C THR A 95 2.05 4.05 -10.23
N LEU A 96 1.48 3.82 -9.05
CA LEU A 96 2.15 4.00 -7.77
C LEU A 96 3.31 2.99 -7.58
N ILE A 97 3.09 1.71 -7.90
CA ILE A 97 4.15 0.68 -7.86
C ILE A 97 5.31 1.08 -8.78
N ARG A 98 5.05 1.42 -10.04
CA ARG A 98 6.11 1.87 -10.97
C ARG A 98 6.92 3.05 -10.44
N HIS A 99 6.25 4.00 -9.79
CA HIS A 99 6.92 5.16 -9.22
C HIS A 99 7.87 4.75 -8.09
N VAL A 100 7.40 3.91 -7.15
CA VAL A 100 8.24 3.39 -6.07
C VAL A 100 9.42 2.58 -6.58
N LEU A 101 9.19 1.69 -7.55
CA LEU A 101 10.28 0.90 -8.15
C LEU A 101 11.37 1.78 -8.78
N GLU A 102 11.00 2.88 -9.44
CA GLU A 102 11.98 3.83 -9.99
C GLU A 102 12.68 4.65 -8.89
N CYS A 103 11.94 5.13 -7.88
CA CYS A 103 12.50 5.90 -6.77
C CYS A 103 13.55 5.11 -5.97
N TYR A 104 13.35 3.80 -5.85
CA TYR A 104 14.22 2.90 -5.09
C TYR A 104 14.88 1.85 -5.98
N LYS A 105 15.20 2.18 -7.24
CA LYS A 105 15.75 1.23 -8.22
C LYS A 105 17.09 0.60 -7.83
N GLU A 106 17.81 1.22 -6.90
CA GLU A 106 19.08 0.70 -6.36
C GLU A 106 18.86 -0.32 -5.23
N ALA A 107 17.62 -0.47 -4.74
CA ALA A 107 17.28 -1.48 -3.76
C ALA A 107 17.32 -2.87 -4.42
N PRO A 108 17.99 -3.86 -3.80
CA PRO A 108 18.13 -5.18 -4.40
C PRO A 108 16.84 -6.01 -4.33
N MET A 109 15.88 -5.60 -3.48
CA MET A 109 14.64 -6.32 -3.25
C MET A 109 13.50 -5.40 -2.81
N PHE A 110 12.28 -5.75 -3.23
CA PHE A 110 11.05 -5.20 -2.69
C PHE A 110 10.22 -6.30 -2.04
N VAL A 111 9.59 -5.99 -0.91
CA VAL A 111 8.75 -6.92 -0.15
C VAL A 111 7.36 -6.33 0.00
N VAL A 112 6.33 -7.17 -0.09
CA VAL A 112 4.95 -6.77 0.19
C VAL A 112 4.15 -7.96 0.72
N SER A 113 3.26 -7.70 1.68
CA SER A 113 2.32 -8.70 2.17
C SER A 113 0.88 -8.24 1.93
N THR A 114 0.01 -9.17 1.58
CA THR A 114 -1.44 -8.93 1.45
C THR A 114 -2.22 -10.17 1.85
N GLY A 115 -3.51 -10.04 2.16
CA GLY A 115 -4.34 -11.19 2.47
C GLY A 115 -4.35 -12.20 1.33
N THR A 116 -4.17 -13.48 1.63
CA THR A 116 -4.08 -14.54 0.61
C THR A 116 -5.33 -14.61 -0.28
N ARG A 117 -6.48 -14.24 0.29
CA ARG A 117 -7.78 -14.15 -0.40
C ARG A 117 -8.02 -12.82 -1.12
N ASN A 118 -7.13 -11.82 -0.97
CA ASN A 118 -7.18 -10.55 -1.70
C ASN A 118 -6.70 -10.75 -3.15
N THR A 119 -7.49 -11.49 -3.96
CA THR A 119 -7.17 -11.82 -5.35
C THR A 119 -6.79 -10.59 -6.20
N PRO A 120 -7.44 -9.40 -6.06
CA PRO A 120 -7.01 -8.19 -6.76
C PRO A 120 -5.58 -7.77 -6.45
N ALA A 121 -5.17 -7.76 -5.17
CA ALA A 121 -3.81 -7.39 -4.77
C ALA A 121 -2.79 -8.44 -5.20
N VAL A 122 -3.09 -9.74 -4.98
CA VAL A 122 -2.24 -10.86 -5.42
C VAL A 122 -1.95 -10.76 -6.93
N THR A 123 -3.00 -10.58 -7.75
CA THR A 123 -2.86 -10.46 -9.21
C THR A 123 -2.06 -9.22 -9.60
N LEU A 124 -2.24 -8.11 -8.88
CA LEU A 124 -1.49 -6.88 -9.11
C LEU A 124 0.00 -7.10 -8.87
N TYR A 125 0.38 -7.67 -7.72
CA TYR A 125 1.79 -7.90 -7.39
C TYR A 125 2.44 -8.90 -8.36
N GLU A 126 1.78 -10.02 -8.65
CA GLU A 126 2.26 -11.02 -9.63
C GLU A 126 2.50 -10.38 -11.02
N LYS A 127 1.61 -9.47 -11.46
CA LYS A 127 1.78 -8.73 -12.72
C LYS A 127 3.03 -7.84 -12.74
N PHE A 128 3.47 -7.36 -11.58
CA PHE A 128 4.69 -6.56 -11.43
C PHE A 128 5.95 -7.42 -11.23
N GLY A 129 5.83 -8.75 -11.33
CA GLY A 129 6.96 -9.68 -11.20
C GLY A 129 7.26 -10.09 -9.77
N PHE A 130 6.44 -9.68 -8.79
CA PHE A 130 6.56 -10.18 -7.43
C PHE A 130 6.20 -11.67 -7.41
N VAL A 131 7.00 -12.46 -6.70
CA VAL A 131 6.84 -13.91 -6.55
C VAL A 131 6.46 -14.21 -5.10
N LYS A 132 5.51 -15.14 -4.90
CA LYS A 132 5.13 -15.62 -3.57
C LYS A 132 6.35 -16.20 -2.86
N ASN A 133 6.63 -15.72 -1.66
CA ASN A 133 7.68 -16.24 -0.80
C ASN A 133 7.10 -17.28 0.17
N HIS A 134 6.25 -16.84 1.09
CA HIS A 134 5.57 -17.71 2.04
C HIS A 134 4.23 -17.12 2.49
N ALA A 135 3.38 -17.95 3.10
CA ALA A 135 2.14 -17.53 3.73
C ALA A 135 2.20 -17.76 5.23
N PHE A 136 1.53 -16.91 6.00
CA PHE A 136 1.51 -16.98 7.46
C PHE A 136 0.18 -16.48 8.02
N GLU A 137 -0.24 -17.07 9.12
CA GLU A 137 -1.50 -16.75 9.79
C GLU A 137 -1.29 -15.58 10.77
N VAL A 138 -2.11 -14.53 10.65
CA VAL A 138 -2.05 -13.34 11.53
C VAL A 138 -3.17 -13.28 12.56
N ALA A 139 -4.24 -14.03 12.32
CA ALA A 139 -5.35 -14.26 13.23
C ALA A 139 -6.06 -15.57 12.82
N PRO A 140 -6.86 -16.20 13.71
CA PRO A 140 -7.54 -17.45 13.39
C PRO A 140 -8.33 -17.40 12.06
N GLY A 141 -7.88 -18.16 11.06
CA GLY A 141 -8.48 -18.24 9.73
C GLY A 141 -8.13 -17.07 8.78
N VAL A 142 -7.15 -16.24 9.15
CA VAL A 142 -6.70 -15.07 8.39
C VAL A 142 -5.24 -15.25 8.01
N GLU A 143 -5.01 -15.56 6.73
CA GLU A 143 -3.69 -15.78 6.17
C GLU A 143 -3.26 -14.59 5.31
N LEU A 144 -2.02 -14.14 5.51
CA LEU A 144 -1.33 -13.23 4.61
C LEU A 144 -0.33 -14.03 3.77
N THR A 145 -0.10 -13.56 2.54
CA THR A 145 0.99 -14.04 1.70
C THR A 145 1.98 -12.92 1.47
N GLU A 146 3.25 -13.19 1.75
CA GLU A 146 4.36 -12.31 1.45
C GLU A 146 4.88 -12.61 0.04
N PHE A 147 5.22 -11.55 -0.68
CA PHE A 147 5.77 -11.59 -2.02
C PHE A 147 7.06 -10.78 -2.09
N HIS A 148 8.02 -11.28 -2.86
CA HIS A 148 9.31 -10.64 -3.10
C HIS A 148 9.49 -10.31 -4.58
N LEU A 149 10.10 -9.17 -4.87
CA LEU A 149 10.62 -8.81 -6.19
C LEU A 149 12.10 -8.52 -6.05
N HIS A 150 12.95 -9.36 -6.64
CA HIS A 150 14.40 -9.15 -6.68
C HIS A 150 14.77 -8.30 -7.91
N ILE A 151 15.60 -7.29 -7.71
CA ILE A 151 16.16 -6.45 -8.77
C ILE A 151 17.61 -6.89 -9.00
N HIS A 152 17.96 -7.19 -10.24
CA HIS A 152 19.28 -7.65 -10.67
C HIS A 152 20.09 -6.53 -11.32
#